data_AF-A0A5S6QRE7-F1
#
_entry.id   AF-A0A5S6QRE7-F1
#
_cell.length_a   1.000
_cell.length_b   1.000
_cell.length_c   1.000
_cell.angle_alpha   90.00
_cell.angle_beta   90.00
_cell.angle_gamma   90.00
#
_symmetry.space_group_name_H-M   'P 1'
#
loop_
_entity.id
_entity.type
_entity.pdbx_description
1 polymer ?
#
loop_
_entity_poly.entity_id
_entity_poly.type
_entity_poly.pdbx_seq_one_letter_code
_entity_poly.pdbx_strand_id
1 'polypeptide(L)'
;MDPDIVISYAEMTPKHQPLTRMQFEATIDLLRTAVRKRHYIVAWFVSNCETYSQRSHYDDELRKHIDVHIYGKCGARPCSKSKGICDDELVKEDYKFVLALENSVCNNHVTQKPYKAFRNLVIPVVLSRRIAQPILPNGSFIAADDFKSVNWRNTDTTSTKM
;
A
#
# COMPACT_ATOMS: atom_id res chain seq x y z
N MET A 1 2.34 17.71 11.93
CA MET A 1 3.80 17.56 12.06
C MET A 1 4.05 16.11 12.41
N ASP A 2 4.59 15.34 11.46
CA ASP A 2 5.13 14.01 11.80
C ASP A 2 6.42 14.22 12.61
N PRO A 3 6.63 13.48 13.70
CA PRO A 3 7.78 13.68 14.58
C PRO A 3 9.11 13.40 13.87
N ASP A 4 10.14 14.20 14.19
CA ASP A 4 11.53 14.06 13.73
C ASP A 4 12.25 12.79 14.28
N ILE A 5 11.50 11.87 14.88
CA ILE A 5 12.00 10.60 15.40
C ILE A 5 11.54 9.50 14.45
N VAL A 6 12.50 8.81 13.84
CA VAL A 6 12.26 7.59 13.05
C VAL A 6 11.87 6.46 14.01
N ILE A 7 10.59 6.42 14.41
CA ILE A 7 10.00 5.27 15.09
C ILE A 7 9.35 4.43 13.99
N SER A 8 9.91 3.25 13.71
CA SER A 8 9.23 2.30 12.83
C SER A 8 7.88 1.91 13.47
N TYR A 9 6.80 2.04 12.70
CA TYR A 9 5.47 1.72 13.22
C TYR A 9 5.33 0.24 13.62
N ALA A 10 6.09 -0.63 12.96
CA ALA A 10 6.24 -2.03 13.32
C ALA A 10 7.55 -2.58 12.76
N GLU A 11 7.99 -3.71 13.31
CA GLU A 11 9.14 -4.47 12.83
C GLU A 11 8.66 -5.83 12.30
N MET A 12 9.17 -6.25 11.14
CA MET A 12 8.94 -7.60 10.61
C MET A 12 10.18 -8.44 10.89
N THR A 13 10.09 -9.32 11.88
CA THR A 13 11.18 -10.22 12.24
C THR A 13 11.01 -11.58 11.57
N PRO A 14 12.09 -12.23 11.13
CA PRO A 14 12.04 -13.62 10.67
C PRO A 14 11.43 -14.51 11.74
N LYS A 15 10.62 -15.50 11.33
CA LYS A 15 10.13 -16.51 12.29
C LYS A 15 11.32 -17.22 12.93
N HIS A 16 11.27 -17.37 14.26
CA HIS A 16 12.31 -18.04 15.04
C HIS A 16 12.61 -19.46 14.53
N GLN A 17 11.58 -20.14 14.03
CA GLN A 17 11.72 -21.42 13.32
C GLN A 17 11.13 -21.31 11.91
N PRO A 18 11.89 -21.66 10.86
CA PRO A 18 11.37 -21.74 9.51
C PRO A 18 10.24 -22.77 9.42
N LEU A 19 9.27 -22.52 8.53
CA LEU A 19 8.25 -23.52 8.22
C LEU A 19 8.90 -24.74 7.56
N THR A 20 8.42 -25.94 7.89
CA THR A 20 8.77 -27.12 7.12
C THR A 20 8.22 -27.01 5.70
N ARG A 21 8.79 -27.77 4.75
CA ARG A 21 8.30 -27.80 3.37
C ARG A 21 6.79 -28.08 3.28
N MET A 22 6.33 -29.06 4.06
CA MET A 22 4.91 -29.44 4.12
C MET A 22 4.03 -28.30 4.66
N GLN A 23 4.46 -27.63 5.73
CA GLN A 23 3.75 -26.47 6.28
C GLN A 23 3.74 -25.30 5.29
N PHE A 24 4.84 -25.06 4.59
CA PHE A 24 4.95 -24.02 3.58
C PHE A 24 3.98 -24.29 2.42
N GLU A 25 4.00 -25.50 1.84
CA GLU A 25 3.12 -25.90 0.75
C GLU A 25 1.63 -25.79 1.15
N ALA A 26 1.26 -26.30 2.34
CA ALA A 26 -0.10 -26.19 2.85
C ALA A 26 -0.54 -24.72 3.06
N THR A 27 0.37 -23.87 3.57
CA THR A 27 0.10 -22.44 3.74
C THR A 27 -0.12 -21.77 2.39
N ILE A 28 0.71 -22.08 1.39
CA ILE A 28 0.60 -21.52 0.05
C ILE A 28 -0.72 -21.90 -0.62
N ASP A 29 -1.18 -23.15 -0.49
CA ASP A 29 -2.44 -23.58 -1.09
C ASP A 29 -3.66 -22.94 -0.40
N LEU A 30 -3.61 -22.77 0.92
CA LEU A 30 -4.62 -22.01 1.65
C LEU A 30 -4.66 -20.54 1.20
N LEU A 31 -3.49 -19.90 1.08
CA LEU A 31 -3.37 -18.52 0.59
C LEU A 31 -3.89 -18.38 -0.84
N ARG A 32 -3.53 -19.29 -1.76
CA ARG A 32 -4.03 -19.30 -3.15
C ARG A 32 -5.54 -19.38 -3.19
N THR A 33 -6.13 -20.24 -2.36
CA THR A 33 -7.58 -20.40 -2.28
C THR A 33 -8.25 -19.13 -1.74
N ALA A 34 -7.70 -18.53 -0.69
CA ALA A 34 -8.20 -17.27 -0.14
C ALA A 34 -8.09 -16.13 -1.18
N VAL A 35 -6.94 -16.00 -1.86
CA VAL A 35 -6.70 -14.95 -2.85
C VAL A 35 -7.58 -15.09 -4.09
N ARG A 36 -7.93 -16.33 -4.48
CA ARG A 36 -8.87 -16.57 -5.59
C ARG A 36 -10.30 -16.13 -5.29
N LYS A 37 -10.71 -16.14 -4.01
CA LYS A 37 -12.04 -15.69 -3.59
C LYS A 37 -12.17 -14.17 -3.55
N ARG A 38 -11.05 -13.44 -3.51
CA ARG A 38 -11.05 -11.97 -3.53
C ARG A 38 -11.54 -11.44 -4.88
N HIS A 39 -12.66 -10.73 -4.85
CA HIS A 39 -13.35 -10.24 -6.04
C HIS A 39 -12.79 -8.91 -6.55
N TYR A 40 -12.30 -8.05 -5.68
CA TYR A 40 -11.79 -6.72 -6.04
C TYR A 40 -10.26 -6.70 -6.12
N ILE A 41 -9.75 -5.81 -6.96
CA ILE A 41 -8.31 -5.75 -7.23
C ILE A 41 -7.64 -4.82 -6.23
N VAL A 42 -8.05 -3.55 -6.17
CA VAL A 42 -7.36 -2.51 -5.41
C VAL A 42 -8.32 -1.76 -4.48
N ALA A 43 -7.92 -1.62 -3.22
CA ALA A 43 -8.53 -0.66 -2.29
C ALA A 43 -7.55 0.47 -1.95
N TRP A 44 -8.07 1.67 -1.74
CA TRP A 44 -7.30 2.80 -1.23
C TRP A 44 -8.05 3.51 -0.10
N PHE A 45 -7.44 3.57 1.08
CA PHE A 45 -8.01 4.23 2.25
C PHE A 45 -7.33 5.58 2.46
N VAL A 46 -8.06 6.66 2.17
CA VAL A 46 -7.49 8.00 2.12
C VAL A 46 -8.45 9.05 2.68
N SER A 47 -7.92 9.88 3.58
CA SER A 47 -8.65 10.98 4.22
C SER A 47 -7.99 12.34 4.07
N ASN A 48 -6.77 12.38 3.53
CA ASN A 48 -6.05 13.61 3.21
C ASN A 48 -5.83 13.65 1.68
N CYS A 49 -6.50 14.56 0.99
CA CYS A 49 -6.60 14.54 -0.47
C CYS A 49 -5.48 15.36 -1.12
N GLU A 50 -5.06 16.43 -0.45
CA GLU A 50 -3.98 17.30 -0.90
C GLU A 50 -2.71 16.95 -0.14
N THR A 51 -1.74 16.37 -0.84
CA THR A 51 -0.51 15.89 -0.22
C THR A 51 0.71 16.25 -1.05
N TYR A 52 1.83 16.53 -0.39
CA TYR A 52 3.11 16.85 -1.04
C TYR A 52 3.61 15.74 -1.97
N SER A 53 3.24 14.49 -1.69
CA SER A 53 3.56 13.35 -2.56
C SER A 53 2.81 13.34 -3.89
N GLN A 54 1.82 14.22 -4.12
CA GLN A 54 1.00 14.21 -5.32
C GLN A 54 0.39 12.82 -5.62
N ARG A 55 0.18 12.00 -4.59
CA ARG A 55 -0.24 10.60 -4.72
C ARG A 55 -1.57 10.39 -5.43
N SER A 56 -2.42 11.42 -5.44
CA SER A 56 -3.67 11.43 -6.19
C SER A 56 -3.42 11.27 -7.70
N HIS A 57 -2.35 11.85 -8.24
CA HIS A 57 -2.00 11.68 -9.65
C HIS A 57 -1.68 10.22 -10.00
N TYR A 58 -1.02 9.50 -9.09
CA TYR A 58 -0.78 8.07 -9.29
C TYR A 58 -2.09 7.29 -9.36
N ASP A 59 -3.02 7.57 -8.44
CA ASP A 59 -4.35 6.95 -8.46
C ASP A 59 -5.18 7.34 -9.69
N ASP A 60 -5.14 8.60 -10.11
CA ASP A 60 -5.81 9.10 -11.32
C ASP A 60 -5.34 8.35 -12.57
N GLU A 61 -4.03 8.14 -12.72
CA GLU A 61 -3.48 7.35 -13.83
C GLU A 61 -3.84 5.86 -13.70
N LEU A 62 -3.75 5.30 -12.49
CA LEU A 62 -4.04 3.88 -12.24
C LEU A 62 -5.49 3.52 -12.56
N ARG A 63 -6.45 4.39 -12.19
CA ARG A 63 -7.89 4.21 -12.44
C ARG A 63 -8.28 4.19 -13.91
N LYS A 64 -7.42 4.64 -14.81
CA LYS A 64 -7.65 4.51 -16.26
C LYS A 64 -7.52 3.06 -16.75
N HIS A 65 -6.88 2.20 -15.97
CA HIS A 65 -6.52 0.83 -16.37
C HIS A 65 -7.15 -0.25 -15.50
N ILE A 66 -7.35 0.03 -14.21
CA ILE A 66 -7.94 -0.93 -13.26
C ILE A 66 -8.92 -0.22 -12.32
N ASP A 67 -9.91 -0.96 -11.83
CA ASP A 67 -10.83 -0.44 -10.84
C ASP A 67 -10.14 -0.29 -9.48
N VAL A 68 -10.28 0.91 -8.88
CA VAL A 68 -9.73 1.26 -7.57
C VAL A 68 -10.85 1.75 -6.67
N HIS A 69 -11.12 1.00 -5.61
CA HIS A 69 -12.11 1.37 -4.61
C HIS A 69 -11.50 2.33 -3.59
N ILE A 70 -11.89 3.60 -3.66
CA ILE A 70 -11.40 4.66 -2.79
C ILE A 70 -12.36 4.88 -1.62
N TYR A 71 -11.88 4.57 -0.41
CA TYR A 71 -12.59 4.75 0.85
C TYR A 71 -12.06 5.95 1.62
N GLY A 72 -12.98 6.75 2.18
CA GLY A 72 -12.65 7.86 3.07
C GLY A 72 -13.07 9.21 2.49
N LYS A 73 -12.47 10.30 2.98
CA LYS A 73 -12.91 11.66 2.63
C LYS A 73 -12.62 12.05 1.19
N CYS A 74 -11.69 11.35 0.53
CA CYS A 74 -11.24 11.67 -0.83
C CYS A 74 -11.83 10.74 -1.90
N GLY A 75 -12.80 9.89 -1.54
CA GLY A 75 -13.41 8.92 -2.44
C GLY A 75 -14.92 8.86 -2.29
N ALA A 76 -15.56 8.16 -3.22
CA ALA A 76 -17.01 8.00 -3.22
C ALA A 76 -17.50 6.99 -2.16
N ARG A 77 -16.63 6.10 -1.66
CA ARG A 77 -17.02 5.09 -0.66
C ARG A 77 -16.80 5.66 0.74
N PRO A 78 -17.85 5.74 1.58
CA PRO A 78 -17.70 6.23 2.94
C PRO A 78 -16.82 5.27 3.75
N CYS A 79 -16.12 5.82 4.73
CA CYS A 79 -15.29 5.06 5.64
C CYS A 79 -15.81 5.27 7.06
N SER A 80 -16.44 4.25 7.62
CA SER A 80 -17.12 4.32 8.91
C SER A 80 -16.74 3.11 9.76
N LYS A 81 -15.78 3.32 10.67
CA LYS A 81 -15.36 2.31 11.64
C LYS A 81 -16.50 1.77 12.49
N SER A 82 -17.46 2.63 12.86
CA SER A 82 -18.64 2.24 13.63
C SER A 82 -19.62 1.35 12.86
N LYS A 83 -19.53 1.32 11.52
CA LYS A 83 -20.35 0.49 10.65
C LYS A 83 -19.56 -0.69 10.04
N GLY A 84 -18.32 -0.94 10.48
CA GLY A 84 -17.42 -1.94 9.89
C GLY A 84 -16.88 -1.57 8.49
N ILE A 85 -17.31 -0.46 7.90
CA ILE A 85 -16.83 -0.05 6.57
C ILE A 85 -15.46 0.60 6.74
N CYS A 86 -14.41 -0.04 6.21
CA CYS A 86 -12.97 0.19 6.47
C CYS A 86 -12.38 -0.54 7.68
N ASP A 87 -12.88 -1.72 7.99
CA ASP A 87 -12.15 -2.65 8.84
C ASP A 87 -11.09 -3.43 8.04
N ASP A 88 -10.24 -4.10 8.81
CA ASP A 88 -9.19 -4.97 8.29
C ASP A 88 -9.79 -6.25 7.64
N GLU A 89 -11.01 -6.63 8.01
CA GLU A 89 -11.72 -7.82 7.50
C GLU A 89 -12.16 -7.62 6.04
N LEU A 90 -12.81 -6.50 5.72
CA LEU A 90 -13.18 -6.12 4.36
C LEU A 90 -11.98 -6.20 3.40
N VAL A 91 -10.82 -5.68 3.84
CA VAL A 91 -9.59 -5.70 3.05
C VAL A 91 -9.10 -7.12 2.84
N LYS A 92 -9.07 -7.92 3.90
CA LYS A 92 -8.59 -9.30 3.90
C LYS A 92 -9.44 -10.21 3.01
N GLU A 93 -10.75 -10.01 2.98
CA GLU A 93 -11.71 -10.89 2.30
C GLU A 93 -11.86 -10.56 0.83
N ASP A 94 -11.85 -9.27 0.46
CA ASP A 94 -12.25 -8.87 -0.90
C ASP A 94 -11.12 -8.36 -1.79
N TYR A 95 -9.97 -7.93 -1.25
CA TYR A 95 -8.97 -7.16 -2.01
C TYR A 95 -7.61 -7.84 -2.14
N LYS A 96 -7.05 -7.82 -3.35
CA LYS A 96 -5.72 -8.37 -3.65
C LYS A 96 -4.59 -7.40 -3.31
N PHE A 97 -4.83 -6.11 -3.51
CA PHE A 97 -3.87 -5.03 -3.33
C PHE A 97 -4.45 -3.87 -2.53
N VAL A 98 -3.60 -3.19 -1.76
CA VAL A 98 -3.93 -1.93 -1.10
C VAL A 98 -2.92 -0.86 -1.49
N LEU A 99 -3.41 0.30 -1.88
CA LEU A 99 -2.56 1.47 -2.10
C LEU A 99 -2.10 2.03 -0.74
N ALA A 100 -0.83 1.81 -0.41
CA ALA A 100 -0.16 2.31 0.80
C ALA A 100 0.65 3.57 0.49
N LEU A 101 0.01 4.53 -0.18
CA LEU A 101 0.67 5.76 -0.66
C LEU A 101 0.86 6.76 0.48
N GLU A 102 2.09 7.18 0.74
CA GLU A 102 2.38 8.15 1.80
C GLU A 102 2.01 9.59 1.42
N ASN A 103 1.77 10.43 2.43
CA ASN A 103 1.44 11.84 2.21
C ASN A 103 2.64 12.64 1.66
N SER A 104 3.85 12.20 1.96
CA SER A 104 5.10 12.81 1.49
C SER A 104 6.08 11.71 1.09
N VAL A 105 6.92 11.98 0.10
CA VAL A 105 7.96 11.06 -0.36
C VAL A 105 9.28 11.45 0.30
N CYS A 106 9.47 10.97 1.54
CA CYS A 106 10.64 11.30 2.37
C CYS A 106 11.47 10.06 2.68
N ASN A 107 12.79 10.23 2.86
CA ASN A 107 13.65 9.15 3.33
C ASN A 107 13.17 8.67 4.71
N ASN A 108 13.21 7.36 4.94
CA ASN A 108 12.82 6.71 6.19
C ASN A 108 11.35 6.92 6.61
N HIS A 109 10.49 7.37 5.70
CA HIS A 109 9.09 7.66 5.99
C HIS A 109 8.18 6.57 5.40
N VAL A 110 8.02 5.48 6.14
CA VAL A 110 6.99 4.46 5.92
C VAL A 110 6.13 4.39 7.17
N THR A 111 4.83 4.65 7.03
CA THR A 111 3.89 4.67 8.15
C THR A 111 3.21 3.31 8.33
N GLN A 112 2.17 3.26 9.15
CA GLN A 112 1.29 2.11 9.38
C GLN A 112 0.65 1.46 8.14
N LYS A 113 0.64 2.12 6.97
CA LYS A 113 -0.15 1.68 5.82
C LYS A 113 0.28 0.31 5.27
N PRO A 114 1.58 0.03 4.97
CA PRO A 114 1.98 -1.28 4.50
C PRO A 114 1.79 -2.39 5.55
N TYR A 115 2.04 -2.09 6.83
CA TYR A 115 1.87 -3.05 7.91
C TYR A 115 0.42 -3.50 8.12
N LYS A 116 -0.55 -2.62 7.87
CA LYS A 116 -1.98 -3.00 7.80
C LYS A 116 -2.24 -3.99 6.67
N ALA A 117 -1.68 -3.75 5.49
CA ALA A 117 -1.80 -4.68 4.36
C ALA A 117 -1.22 -6.06 4.71
N PHE A 118 -0.03 -6.12 5.32
CA PHE A 118 0.59 -7.38 5.73
C PHE A 118 -0.23 -8.17 6.74
N ARG A 119 -0.81 -7.51 7.74
CA ARG A 119 -1.71 -8.16 8.72
C ARG A 119 -2.94 -8.81 8.07
N ASN A 120 -3.38 -8.26 6.94
CA ASN A 120 -4.54 -8.72 6.19
C ASN A 120 -4.17 -9.67 5.04
N LEU A 121 -2.90 -10.07 4.92
CA LEU A 121 -2.40 -10.91 3.83
C LEU A 121 -2.69 -10.28 2.45
N VAL A 122 -2.54 -8.95 2.37
CA VAL A 122 -2.74 -8.14 1.16
C VAL A 122 -1.42 -7.51 0.76
N ILE A 123 -1.17 -7.40 -0.55
CA ILE A 123 0.07 -6.82 -1.05
C ILE A 123 -0.04 -5.30 -1.08
N PRO A 124 0.82 -4.56 -0.35
CA PRO A 124 0.84 -3.11 -0.43
C PRO A 124 1.51 -2.64 -1.72
N VAL A 125 0.90 -1.63 -2.34
CA VAL A 125 1.49 -0.83 -3.42
C VAL A 125 1.99 0.48 -2.83
N VAL A 126 3.28 0.77 -2.96
CA VAL A 126 3.94 1.98 -2.41
C VAL A 126 4.43 2.88 -3.54
N LEU A 127 4.65 4.16 -3.26
CA LEU A 127 5.14 5.11 -4.27
C LEU A 127 6.59 4.89 -4.68
N SER A 128 7.47 4.53 -3.74
CA SER A 128 8.91 4.42 -4.02
C SER A 128 9.60 3.22 -3.41
N ARG A 129 10.31 2.45 -4.26
CA ARG A 129 11.18 1.35 -3.86
C ARG A 129 12.30 1.82 -2.95
N ARG A 130 12.98 2.92 -3.31
CA ARG A 130 14.14 3.44 -2.55
C ARG A 130 13.77 3.75 -1.09
N ILE A 131 12.54 4.17 -0.83
CA ILE A 131 12.05 4.50 0.51
C ILE A 131 11.55 3.25 1.25
N ALA A 132 10.85 2.36 0.55
CA ALA A 132 10.23 1.19 1.17
C ALA A 132 11.21 0.04 1.40
N GLN A 133 12.14 -0.22 0.48
CA GLN A 133 13.04 -1.38 0.51
C GLN A 133 13.95 -1.47 1.76
N PRO A 134 14.44 -0.35 2.33
CA PRO A 134 15.21 -0.42 3.58
C PRO A 134 14.38 -0.84 4.80
N ILE A 135 13.05 -0.74 4.73
CA ILE A 135 12.14 -0.90 5.89
C ILE A 135 11.28 -2.16 5.74
N LEU A 136 10.85 -2.48 4.51
CA LEU A 136 9.95 -3.58 4.20
C LEU A 136 10.71 -4.77 3.61
N PRO A 137 10.33 -6.01 3.92
CA PRO A 137 10.97 -7.20 3.35
C PRO A 137 10.96 -7.18 1.82
N ASN A 138 12.07 -7.56 1.21
CA ASN A 138 12.17 -7.58 -0.24
C ASN A 138 11.18 -8.58 -0.85
N GLY A 139 10.55 -8.24 -1.97
CA GLY A 139 9.50 -9.05 -2.60
C GLY A 139 8.15 -9.06 -1.88
N SER A 140 7.97 -8.31 -0.78
CA SER A 140 6.69 -8.23 -0.07
C SER A 140 5.75 -7.12 -0.56
N PHE A 141 6.22 -6.23 -1.43
CA PHE A 141 5.46 -5.06 -1.89
C PHE A 141 5.75 -4.73 -3.35
N ILE A 142 4.83 -4.01 -3.98
CA ILE A 142 4.98 -3.46 -5.33
C ILE A 142 5.31 -1.98 -5.21
N ALA A 143 6.39 -1.52 -5.85
CA ALA A 143 6.70 -0.09 -5.92
C ALA A 143 6.25 0.48 -7.25
N ALA A 144 5.51 1.60 -7.20
CA ALA A 144 5.03 2.30 -8.39
C ALA A 144 6.17 2.77 -9.28
N ASP A 145 7.28 3.24 -8.70
CA ASP A 145 8.44 3.75 -9.44
C ASP A 145 9.33 2.64 -10.06
N ASP A 146 8.97 1.37 -9.91
CA ASP A 146 9.58 0.29 -10.71
C ASP A 146 9.08 0.31 -12.16
N PHE A 147 7.95 0.97 -12.44
CA PHE A 147 7.29 0.93 -13.74
C PHE A 147 7.39 2.29 -14.44
N LYS A 148 7.83 2.26 -15.70
CA LYS A 148 7.98 3.47 -16.54
C LYS A 148 6.65 4.14 -16.92
N SER A 149 5.53 3.44 -16.75
CA SER A 149 4.21 3.86 -17.24
C SER A 149 3.57 4.97 -16.40
N VAL A 150 4.00 5.19 -15.16
CA VAL A 150 3.39 6.19 -14.27
C VAL A 150 4.43 7.23 -13.85
N ASN A 151 4.62 8.23 -14.69
CA ASN A 151 5.54 9.33 -14.41
C ASN A 151 4.86 10.42 -13.55
N TRP A 152 4.45 10.05 -12.34
CA TRP A 152 3.76 10.97 -11.40
C TRP A 152 4.68 12.10 -10.89
N ARG A 153 6.01 12.00 -11.09
CA ARG A 153 7.01 12.98 -10.64
C ARG A 153 7.23 14.15 -11.59
N ASN A 154 6.59 14.16 -12.77
CA ASN A 154 6.90 15.13 -13.84
C ASN A 154 5.83 16.23 -14.01
N THR A 155 5.57 16.98 -12.95
CA THR A 155 4.84 18.26 -13.04
C THR A 155 5.67 19.49 -12.63
N ASP A 156 6.90 19.31 -12.10
CA ASP A 156 7.81 20.43 -11.75
C ASP A 156 9.16 20.34 -12.48
N THR A 157 9.16 20.52 -13.80
CA THR A 157 10.36 20.96 -14.53
C THR A 157 10.05 22.19 -15.36
N THR A 158 9.60 23.25 -14.69
CA THR A 158 9.74 24.62 -15.20
C THR A 158 10.13 25.51 -14.02
N SER A 159 11.32 26.12 -14.10
CA SER A 159 12.00 26.92 -13.06
C SER A 159 12.91 26.07 -12.14
N THR A 160 14.19 25.85 -12.45
CA THR A 160 15.22 26.89 -12.43
C THR A 160 16.40 26.47 -13.31
N LYS A 161 16.58 27.18 -14.43
CA LYS A 161 17.89 27.41 -15.04
C LYS A 161 18.17 28.90 -14.87
N MET A 162 18.99 29.26 -13.89
CA MET A 162 19.93 30.38 -13.91
C MET A 162 21.13 29.95 -13.07
#